data_AF-A0A821Q3Q0-F1
#
_entry.id   AF-A0A821Q3Q0-F1
#
_cell.length_a   1.000
_cell.length_b   1.000
_cell.length_c   1.000
_cell.angle_alpha   90.00
_cell.angle_beta   90.00
_cell.angle_gamma   90.00
#
_symmetry.space_group_name_H-M   'P 1'
#
loop_
_entity.id
_entity.type
_entity.pdbx_description
1 polymer ?
#
loop_
_entity_poly.entity_id
_entity_poly.type
_entity_poly.pdbx_seq_one_letter_code
_entity_poly.pdbx_strand_id
1 'polypeptide(L)'
;MIKDVTLVLPLIVYRGQAQWDATELEKLHTNIGGLISMNIFLSTTVDYDVATIYAAGDNRHTFVLFKITVNKIDTINDKQCQTFADISQ
;
A
#
# COMPACT_ATOMS: atom_id res chain seq x y z
N MET A 1 29.32 -16.78 -21.09
CA MET A 1 28.32 -15.69 -21.16
C MET A 1 27.53 -15.75 -19.86
N ILE A 2 27.89 -14.93 -18.88
CA ILE A 2 27.20 -14.90 -17.58
C ILE A 2 26.01 -13.95 -17.76
N LYS A 3 24.79 -14.44 -17.58
CA LYS A 3 23.60 -13.59 -17.56
C LYS A 3 23.67 -12.74 -16.29
N ASP A 4 23.65 -11.43 -16.44
CA ASP A 4 23.52 -10.50 -15.32
C ASP A 4 22.26 -10.86 -14.52
N VAL A 5 22.46 -11.36 -13.30
CA VAL A 5 21.39 -11.57 -12.34
C VAL A 5 21.05 -10.19 -11.78
N THR A 6 20.06 -9.53 -12.35
CA THR A 6 19.53 -8.30 -11.77
C THR A 6 18.80 -8.66 -10.47
N LEU A 7 19.44 -8.38 -9.34
CA LEU A 7 18.78 -8.48 -8.03
C LEU A 7 17.71 -7.39 -7.95
N VAL A 8 16.47 -7.78 -8.21
CA VAL A 8 15.31 -6.91 -8.05
C VAL A 8 14.99 -6.85 -6.56
N LEU A 9 15.44 -5.78 -5.89
CA LEU A 9 15.05 -5.53 -4.51
C LEU A 9 13.55 -5.19 -4.45
N PRO A 10 12.80 -5.78 -3.51
CA PRO A 10 11.39 -5.47 -3.34
C PRO A 10 11.23 -4.01 -2.88
N LEU A 11 10.21 -3.32 -3.41
CA LEU A 11 9.88 -1.96 -3.00
C LEU A 11 8.97 -2.01 -1.77
N ILE A 12 9.34 -1.33 -0.70
CA ILE A 12 8.48 -1.18 0.48
C ILE A 12 7.70 0.12 0.36
N VAL A 13 6.38 0.03 0.49
CA VAL A 13 5.48 1.17 0.57
C VAL A 13 4.60 1.07 1.81
N TYR A 14 4.02 2.19 2.21
CA TYR A 14 3.21 2.34 3.40
C TYR A 14 1.86 2.96 3.06
N ARG A 15 0.84 2.61 3.85
CA ARG A 15 -0.49 3.21 3.78
C ARG A 15 -1.07 3.34 5.18
N GLY A 16 -1.39 4.55 5.58
CA GLY A 16 -2.23 4.79 6.76
C GLY A 16 -3.71 4.73 6.41
N GLN A 17 -4.50 4.16 7.31
CA GLN A 17 -5.96 4.19 7.21
C GLN A 17 -6.57 4.37 8.60
N ALA A 18 -7.27 5.48 8.78
CA ALA A 18 -8.07 5.77 9.96
C ALA A 18 -9.44 5.08 9.90
N GLN A 19 -10.18 5.13 11.02
CA GLN A 19 -11.59 4.75 11.10
C GLN A 19 -11.90 3.26 10.89
N TRP A 20 -11.07 2.37 11.46
CA TRP A 20 -11.40 0.95 11.52
C TRP A 20 -12.31 0.69 12.71
N ASP A 21 -13.41 -0.02 12.47
CA ASP A 21 -14.21 -0.57 13.56
C ASP A 21 -13.54 -1.82 14.18
N ALA A 22 -13.99 -2.21 15.37
CA ALA A 22 -13.42 -3.37 16.08
C ALA A 22 -13.59 -4.69 15.30
N THR A 23 -14.64 -4.82 14.50
CA THR A 23 -14.92 -6.03 13.70
C THR A 23 -13.96 -6.14 12.53
N GLU A 24 -13.67 -5.04 11.85
CA GLU A 24 -12.69 -4.99 10.77
C GLU A 24 -11.28 -5.29 11.27
N LEU A 25 -10.93 -4.76 12.45
CA LEU A 25 -9.65 -5.07 13.08
C LEU A 25 -9.54 -6.57 13.43
N GLU A 26 -10.61 -7.16 13.96
CA GLU A 26 -10.64 -8.59 14.28
C GLU A 26 -10.54 -9.47 13.03
N LYS A 27 -11.12 -9.04 11.90
CA LYS A 27 -10.91 -9.71 10.60
C LYS A 27 -9.44 -9.70 10.19
N LEU A 28 -8.71 -8.60 10.44
CA LEU A 28 -7.26 -8.57 10.17
C LEU A 28 -6.50 -9.52 11.09
N HIS A 29 -6.82 -9.51 12.39
CA HIS A 29 -6.18 -10.38 13.37
C HIS A 29 -6.38 -11.87 13.06
N THR A 30 -7.57 -12.26 12.60
CA THR A 30 -7.90 -13.65 12.29
C THR A 30 -7.39 -14.10 10.91
N ASN A 31 -6.95 -13.17 10.05
CA ASN A 31 -6.53 -13.44 8.67
C ASN A 31 -5.00 -13.39 8.48
N ILE A 32 -4.22 -13.71 9.52
CA ILE A 32 -2.75 -13.77 9.44
C ILE A 32 -2.32 -14.83 8.41
N GLY A 33 -1.50 -14.43 7.45
CA GLY A 33 -1.06 -15.28 6.33
C GLY A 33 -2.09 -15.44 5.21
N GLY A 34 -3.28 -14.86 5.36
CA GLY A 34 -4.31 -14.82 4.34
C GLY A 34 -4.15 -13.66 3.35
N LEU A 35 -5.13 -13.54 2.46
CA LEU A 35 -5.21 -12.46 1.48
C LEU A 35 -6.17 -11.37 1.95
N ILE A 36 -5.81 -10.12 1.71
CA ILE A 36 -6.68 -8.96 1.92
C ILE A 36 -7.02 -8.40 0.54
N SER A 37 -8.31 -8.30 0.24
CA SER A 37 -8.80 -7.64 -0.97
C SER A 37 -9.37 -6.28 -0.58
N MET A 38 -8.92 -5.22 -1.26
CA MET A 38 -9.41 -3.86 -1.09
C MET A 38 -10.08 -3.42 -2.38
N ASN A 39 -11.41 -3.23 -2.36
CA ASN A 39 -12.16 -2.79 -3.54
C ASN A 39 -12.18 -1.25 -3.68
N ILE A 40 -11.01 -0.64 -3.50
CA ILE A 40 -10.79 0.81 -3.57
C ILE A 40 -9.45 1.10 -4.22
N PHE A 41 -9.25 2.32 -4.71
CA PHE A 41 -7.93 2.75 -5.15
C PHE A 41 -6.94 2.73 -3.98
N LEU A 42 -5.86 1.97 -4.16
CA LEU A 42 -4.83 1.80 -3.14
C LEU A 42 -3.75 2.88 -3.27
N SER A 43 -3.99 4.04 -2.65
CA SER A 43 -2.94 5.05 -2.48
C SER A 43 -1.92 4.59 -1.42
N THR A 44 -0.64 4.69 -1.77
CA THR A 44 0.51 4.31 -0.93
C THR A 44 1.64 5.33 -1.11
N THR A 45 2.57 5.36 -0.17
CA THR A 45 3.78 6.22 -0.21
C THR A 45 5.00 5.43 0.23
N VAL A 46 6.18 5.77 -0.28
CA VAL A 46 7.46 5.22 0.25
C VAL A 46 7.88 5.88 1.56
N ASP A 47 7.29 7.03 1.88
CA ASP A 47 7.58 7.80 3.09
C ASP A 47 6.67 7.35 4.24
N TYR A 48 7.30 6.78 5.27
CA TYR A 48 6.62 6.29 6.47
C TYR A 48 5.88 7.42 7.21
N ASP A 49 6.52 8.58 7.37
CA ASP A 49 5.96 9.70 8.14
C ASP A 49 4.72 10.24 7.44
N VAL A 50 4.76 10.35 6.11
CA VAL A 50 3.59 10.71 5.30
C VAL A 50 2.46 9.70 5.51
N ALA A 51 2.73 8.39 5.49
CA ALA A 51 1.69 7.39 5.72
C ALA A 51 1.07 7.48 7.11
N THR A 52 1.85 7.80 8.15
CA THR A 52 1.32 7.93 9.52
C THR A 52 0.38 9.11 9.69
N ILE A 53 0.57 10.21 8.95
CA ILE A 53 -0.37 11.35 8.95
C ILE A 53 -1.78 10.89 8.54
N TYR A 54 -1.88 9.98 7.56
CA TYR A 54 -3.16 9.42 7.11
C TYR A 54 -3.69 8.28 7.98
N ALA A 55 -2.89 7.77 8.92
CA ALA A 55 -3.34 6.88 9.98
C ALA A 55 -3.84 7.66 11.21
N ALA A 56 -3.47 8.94 11.36
CA ALA A 56 -3.90 9.73 12.51
C ALA A 56 -5.39 10.08 12.42
N GLY A 57 -6.20 9.46 13.28
CA GLY A 57 -7.62 9.75 13.47
C GLY A 57 -7.90 10.44 14.81
N ASP A 58 -9.16 10.76 15.08
CA ASP A 58 -9.57 11.17 16.43
C ASP A 58 -9.35 10.03 17.45
N ASN A 59 -9.34 10.36 18.74
CA ASN A 59 -9.10 9.39 19.82
C ASN A 59 -10.18 8.29 19.95
N ARG A 60 -11.17 8.23 19.04
CA ARG A 60 -12.31 7.31 19.10
C ARG A 60 -12.20 6.15 18.12
N HIS A 61 -11.26 6.18 17.18
CA HIS A 61 -11.13 5.16 16.16
C HIS A 61 -9.77 4.46 16.19
N THR A 62 -9.77 3.17 15.88
CA THR A 62 -8.53 2.43 15.64
C THR A 62 -7.97 2.80 14.28
N PHE A 63 -6.65 2.92 14.23
CA PHE A 63 -5.90 3.21 13.02
C PHE A 63 -5.01 2.03 12.64
N VAL A 64 -4.88 1.80 11.34
CA VAL A 64 -4.04 0.73 10.79
C VAL A 64 -3.00 1.34 9.88
N LEU A 65 -1.74 0.98 10.10
CA LEU A 65 -0.64 1.30 9.21
C LEU A 65 -0.19 0.02 8.49
N PHE A 66 -0.45 -0.04 7.19
CA PHE A 66 0.00 -1.13 6.35
C PHE A 66 1.44 -0.88 5.91
N LYS A 67 2.29 -1.89 6.09
CA LYS A 67 3.61 -2.00 5.45
C LYS A 67 3.51 -3.06 4.36
N ILE A 68 3.68 -2.63 3.11
CA ILE A 68 3.42 -3.45 1.93
C ILE A 68 4.74 -3.66 1.18
N THR A 69 5.07 -4.93 0.94
CA THR A 69 6.20 -5.31 0.10
C THR A 69 5.69 -5.53 -1.33
N VAL A 70 6.04 -4.63 -2.24
CA VAL A 70 5.75 -4.76 -3.66
C VAL A 70 6.94 -5.46 -4.31
N ASN A 71 6.76 -6.75 -4.61
CA ASN A 71 7.67 -7.47 -5.48
C ASN A 71 7.54 -6.85 -6.87
N LYS A 72 8.57 -6.13 -7.33
CA LYS A 72 8.60 -5.59 -8.70
C LYS A 72 8.32 -6.73 -9.68
N ILE A 73 7.18 -6.65 -10.36
CA ILE A 73 6.97 -7.40 -11.59
C ILE A 73 7.85 -6.73 -12.65
N ASP A 74 8.57 -7.54 -13.40
CA ASP A 74 9.45 -7.10 -14.48
C ASP A 74 8.81 -5.98 -15.30
N THR A 75 9.50 -4.83 -15.36
CA THR A 75 9.35 -3.80 -16.39
C THR A 75 7.92 -3.46 -16.79
N ILE A 76 7.30 -2.48 -16.10
CA ILE A 76 6.48 -1.53 -16.86
C ILE A 76 7.48 -0.84 -17.77
N ASN A 77 7.47 -1.19 -19.06
CA ASN A 77 8.15 -0.44 -20.11
C ASN A 77 7.99 1.06 -19.81
N ASP A 78 9.08 1.80 -19.94
CA ASP A 78 9.32 3.22 -19.65
C ASP A 78 8.36 4.23 -20.33
N LYS A 79 7.16 3.81 -20.74
CA LYS A 79 6.16 4.62 -21.41
C LYS A 79 4.86 4.63 -20.62
N GLN A 80 4.70 5.74 -19.92
CA GLN A 80 3.43 6.31 -19.44
C GLN A 80 2.82 5.61 -18.23
N CYS A 81 3.42 5.85 -17.07
CA CYS A 81 2.61 6.23 -15.92
C CYS A 81 1.85 7.53 -16.31
N GLN A 82 0.66 7.42 -16.92
CA GLN A 82 -0.23 8.57 -17.05
C GLN A 82 -0.58 8.98 -15.62
N THR A 83 0.08 10.04 -15.16
CA THR A 83 0.26 10.26 -13.73
C THR A 83 -1.05 10.63 -13.03
N PHE A 84 -2.09 11.06 -13.75
CA PHE A 84 -3.39 11.37 -13.18
C PHE A 84 -4.48 11.19 -14.23
N ALA A 85 -5.67 10.74 -13.81
CA ALA A 85 -6.87 10.87 -14.63
C ALA A 85 -7.23 12.36 -14.70
N ASP A 86 -7.45 12.88 -15.92
CA ASP A 86 -7.97 14.24 -16.10
C ASP A 86 -9.45 14.27 -15.71
N ILE A 87 -9.78 15.04 -14.67
CA ILE A 87 -11.13 15.18 -14.13
C ILE A 87 -11.78 16.52 -14.48
N SER A 88 -11.26 17.25 -15.47
CA SER A 88 -11.74 18.59 -15.85
C SER A 88 -13.06 18.63 -16.64
N GLN A 89 -13.92 17.60 -16.55
CA GLN A 89 -15.23 17.57 -17.24
C GLN A 89 -16.34 18.27 -16.45
#